data_AF-X0WFI1-F1
#
_entry.id   AF-X0WFI1-F1
#
_cell.length_a   1.000
_cell.length_b   1.000
_cell.length_c   1.000
_cell.angle_alpha   90.00
_cell.angle_beta   90.00
_cell.angle_gamma   90.00
#
_symmetry.space_group_name_H-M   'P 1'
#
loop_
_entity.id
_entity.type
_entity.pdbx_description
1 polymer ?
#
loop_
_entity_poly.entity_id
_entity_poly.type
_entity_poly.pdbx_seq_one_letter_code
_entity_poly.pdbx_strand_id
1 'polypeptide(L)'
;ALVTPDRGTTILEYWKRQGWFAPMHDFWDTFSSSGRFEERHYDTPSEEGQTDAGALGIRAKLKPGASRTVTFYITWYFPTFEKYWGAACCDGPECQGKPRRATWPNYYAGQFDDALDVAGKLHKKERKLRAMSMRFHDALFSSTLPSYVLDAVSSQMAILKTATCLRLSDGSFYGFEGCTPTAGCCDGSCTHVWNYQQALPFLFPGLERSMRSIDYKHNMRDDGGMCFRLQLPLDSPPNEFHACADGQMGGVIKTYRD
;
A
#
# COMPACT_ATOMS: atom_id res chain seq x y z
N ALA A 1 -5.12 10.02 -8.26
CA ALA A 1 -5.52 11.44 -8.32
C ALA A 1 -4.45 12.31 -7.65
N LEU A 2 -4.09 13.41 -8.31
CA LEU A 2 -3.25 14.47 -7.76
C LEU A 2 -4.15 15.70 -7.58
N VAL A 3 -4.38 16.15 -6.35
CA VAL A 3 -5.35 17.23 -6.06
C VAL A 3 -4.83 18.20 -5.00
N THR A 4 -5.44 19.39 -4.92
CA THR A 4 -5.16 20.37 -3.88
C THR A 4 -6.45 21.06 -3.43
N PRO A 5 -6.58 21.48 -2.16
CA PRO A 5 -7.65 22.35 -1.72
C PRO A 5 -7.41 23.83 -2.08
N ASP A 6 -6.24 24.17 -2.62
CA ASP A 6 -5.91 25.54 -3.02
C ASP A 6 -6.77 25.99 -4.21
N ARG A 7 -7.13 27.29 -4.24
CA ARG A 7 -7.90 27.87 -5.34
C ARG A 7 -7.03 28.46 -6.45
N GLY A 8 -5.78 28.79 -6.15
CA GLY A 8 -4.85 29.43 -7.08
C GLY A 8 -4.13 28.42 -7.96
N THR A 9 -4.86 27.53 -8.63
CA THR A 9 -4.27 26.38 -9.32
C THR A 9 -4.02 26.63 -10.81
N THR A 10 -3.15 25.79 -11.36
CA THR A 10 -2.97 25.60 -12.80
C THR A 10 -2.85 24.09 -13.04
N ILE A 11 -3.53 23.58 -14.05
CA ILE A 11 -3.66 22.14 -14.29
C ILE A 11 -3.21 21.86 -15.71
N LEU A 12 -2.44 20.79 -15.87
CA LEU A 12 -2.14 20.17 -17.15
C LEU A 12 -2.71 18.76 -17.08
N GLU A 13 -3.79 18.48 -17.80
CA GLU A 13 -4.36 17.14 -17.82
C GLU A 13 -3.44 16.17 -18.57
N TYR A 14 -2.91 16.63 -19.71
CA TYR A 14 -2.07 15.81 -20.58
C TYR A 14 -0.78 16.52 -20.99
N TRP A 15 0.33 15.81 -20.86
CA TRP A 15 1.55 16.13 -21.58
C TRP A 15 1.32 15.95 -23.08
N LYS A 16 2.11 16.64 -23.88
CA LYS A 16 2.04 16.52 -25.33
C LYS A 16 2.34 15.07 -25.74
N ARG A 17 1.47 14.44 -26.53
CA ARG A 17 1.71 13.09 -27.09
C ARG A 17 2.70 13.17 -28.26
N GLN A 18 3.96 13.45 -27.94
CA GLN A 18 5.08 13.51 -28.89
C GLN A 18 6.27 12.72 -28.33
N GLY A 19 7.07 12.15 -29.22
CA GLY A 19 8.25 11.37 -28.82
C GLY A 19 9.41 12.24 -28.30
N TRP A 20 10.45 11.55 -27.83
CA TRP A 20 11.70 12.15 -27.34
C TRP A 20 11.46 13.16 -26.18
N PHE A 21 12.26 14.21 -26.10
CA PHE A 21 12.22 15.22 -25.04
C PHE A 21 11.21 16.34 -25.32
N ALA A 22 10.46 16.28 -26.43
CA ALA A 22 9.52 17.34 -26.81
C ALA A 22 8.48 17.65 -25.71
N PRO A 23 7.87 16.65 -25.03
CA PRO A 23 6.92 16.94 -23.95
C PRO A 23 7.58 17.59 -22.72
N MET A 24 8.85 17.26 -22.43
CA MET A 24 9.59 17.84 -21.30
C MET A 24 9.94 19.31 -21.56
N HIS A 25 10.38 19.62 -22.78
CA HIS A 25 10.64 21.00 -23.20
C HIS A 25 9.35 21.82 -23.21
N ASP A 26 8.28 21.31 -23.83
CA ASP A 26 6.96 21.95 -23.85
C ASP A 26 6.46 22.28 -22.43
N PHE A 27 6.56 21.30 -21.52
CA PHE A 27 6.20 21.47 -20.12
C PHE A 27 7.03 22.58 -19.45
N TRP A 28 8.36 22.50 -19.57
CA TRP A 28 9.26 23.39 -18.83
C TRP A 28 9.30 24.81 -19.39
N ASP A 29 9.32 24.98 -20.72
CA ASP A 29 9.36 26.28 -21.37
C ASP A 29 8.06 27.07 -21.11
N THR A 30 6.92 26.38 -21.13
CA THR A 30 5.62 26.98 -20.80
C THR A 30 5.53 27.35 -19.33
N PHE A 31 5.91 26.43 -18.44
CA PHE A 31 5.81 26.66 -17.00
C PHE A 31 6.80 27.73 -16.52
N SER A 32 8.04 27.73 -17.01
CA SER A 32 9.07 28.67 -16.58
C SER A 32 8.82 30.10 -17.05
N SER A 33 8.15 30.29 -18.18
CA SER A 33 7.84 31.63 -18.71
C SER A 33 6.73 32.36 -17.93
N SER A 34 5.71 31.63 -17.47
CA SER A 34 4.48 32.24 -16.92
C SER A 34 4.07 31.73 -15.53
N GLY A 35 4.69 30.64 -15.07
CA GLY A 35 4.26 29.89 -13.89
C GLY A 35 2.90 29.22 -14.06
N ARG A 36 2.40 29.07 -15.30
CA ARG A 36 1.13 28.44 -15.66
C ARG A 36 1.39 27.32 -16.66
N PHE A 37 0.54 26.30 -16.61
CA PHE A 37 0.44 25.30 -17.67
C PHE A 37 -0.54 25.77 -18.74
N GLU A 38 -0.27 25.35 -19.98
CA GLU A 38 -1.21 25.48 -21.09
C GLU A 38 -2.18 24.31 -21.06
N GLU A 39 -3.48 24.60 -21.10
CA GLU A 39 -4.52 23.57 -21.04
C GLU A 39 -4.41 22.65 -22.26
N ARG A 40 -4.44 21.35 -22.00
CA ARG A 40 -4.36 20.33 -23.04
C ARG A 40 -5.27 19.18 -22.68
N HIS A 41 -6.13 18.81 -23.62
CA HIS A 41 -7.09 17.73 -23.48
C HIS A 41 -7.02 16.81 -24.71
N TYR A 42 -7.17 15.51 -24.48
CA TYR A 42 -7.34 14.51 -25.52
C TYR A 42 -8.57 13.66 -25.21
N ASP A 43 -9.51 13.57 -26.16
CA ASP A 43 -10.75 12.79 -25.97
C ASP A 43 -10.54 11.27 -25.97
N THR A 44 -9.35 10.82 -26.38
CA THR A 44 -9.00 9.41 -26.49
C THR A 44 -7.99 9.00 -25.42
N PRO A 45 -8.04 7.75 -24.93
CA PRO A 45 -6.96 7.19 -24.11
C PRO A 45 -5.60 7.23 -24.82
N SER A 46 -4.51 7.11 -24.06
CA SER A 46 -3.20 6.83 -24.64
C SER A 46 -3.22 5.48 -25.37
N GLU A 47 -2.34 5.34 -26.36
CA GLU A 47 -2.15 4.06 -27.04
C GLU A 47 -1.70 2.96 -26.07
N GLU A 48 -1.98 1.71 -26.41
CA GLU A 48 -1.56 0.57 -25.61
C GLU A 48 -0.03 0.55 -25.41
N GLY A 49 0.40 0.29 -24.18
CA GLY A 49 1.82 0.35 -23.80
C GLY A 49 2.37 1.77 -23.58
N GLN A 50 1.56 2.82 -23.76
CA GLN A 50 1.92 4.21 -23.44
C GLN A 50 1.09 4.77 -22.29
N THR A 51 1.66 5.72 -21.57
CA THR A 51 1.00 6.40 -20.45
C THR A 51 0.99 7.91 -20.68
N ASP A 52 -0.16 8.54 -20.46
CA ASP A 52 -0.22 9.98 -20.34
C ASP A 52 0.31 10.45 -18.98
N ALA A 53 0.88 11.65 -18.96
CA ALA A 53 1.29 12.34 -17.74
C ALA A 53 0.50 13.66 -17.60
N GLY A 54 0.29 14.10 -16.37
CA GLY A 54 -0.35 15.37 -16.05
C GLY A 54 0.43 16.13 -14.98
N ALA A 55 0.03 17.36 -14.70
CA ALA A 55 0.64 18.19 -13.67
C ALA A 55 -0.39 19.09 -12.97
N LEU A 56 -0.13 19.40 -11.71
CA LEU A 56 -0.91 20.32 -10.89
C LEU A 56 0.04 21.30 -10.21
N GLY A 57 -0.22 22.59 -10.40
CA GLY A 57 0.58 23.68 -9.85
C GLY A 57 -0.27 24.61 -8.99
N ILE A 58 0.36 25.25 -7.99
CA ILE A 58 -0.25 26.29 -7.16
C ILE A 58 0.55 27.57 -7.34
N ARG A 59 -0.14 28.66 -7.64
CA ARG A 59 0.44 29.99 -7.76
C ARG A 59 0.18 30.79 -6.50
N ALA A 60 1.25 31.38 -5.98
CA ALA A 60 1.23 32.21 -4.79
C ALA A 60 2.05 33.48 -5.04
N LYS A 61 1.59 34.62 -4.52
CA LYS A 61 2.39 35.83 -4.41
C LYS A 61 2.66 36.09 -2.93
N LEU A 62 3.92 36.17 -2.56
CA LEU A 62 4.35 36.43 -1.18
C LEU A 62 4.98 37.81 -1.08
N LYS A 63 4.71 38.52 0.02
CA LYS A 63 5.45 39.73 0.37
C LYS A 63 6.82 39.35 0.95
N PRO A 64 7.82 40.25 0.96
CA PRO A 64 9.07 40.02 1.69
C PRO A 64 8.79 39.58 3.13
N GLY A 65 9.41 38.49 3.57
CA GLY A 65 9.23 37.90 4.90
C GLY A 65 7.93 37.11 5.12
N ALA A 66 7.02 37.03 4.14
CA ALA A 66 5.80 36.24 4.28
C ALA A 66 6.05 34.75 3.98
N SER A 67 5.33 33.87 4.66
CA SER A 67 5.33 32.42 4.41
C SER A 67 3.93 31.92 4.11
N ARG A 68 3.83 30.89 3.26
CA ARG A 68 2.57 30.20 2.94
C ARG A 68 2.81 28.70 2.85
N THR A 69 1.94 27.93 3.49
CA THR A 69 1.85 26.49 3.30
C THR A 69 0.91 26.19 2.14
N VAL A 70 1.34 25.32 1.24
CA VAL A 70 0.51 24.78 0.15
C VAL A 70 0.46 23.26 0.29
N THR A 71 -0.70 22.68 0.00
CA THR A 71 -0.93 21.24 0.22
C THR A 71 -1.29 20.57 -1.09
N PHE A 72 -0.64 19.44 -1.38
CA PHE A 72 -1.01 18.54 -2.46
C PHE A 72 -1.33 17.18 -1.85
N TYR A 73 -2.33 16.50 -2.41
CA TYR A 73 -2.64 15.11 -2.08
C TYR A 73 -2.39 14.25 -3.31
N ILE A 74 -1.66 13.16 -3.09
CA ILE A 74 -1.53 12.06 -4.05
C ILE A 74 -2.27 10.88 -3.47
N THR A 75 -3.31 10.44 -4.17
CA THR A 75 -4.17 9.33 -3.77
C THR A 75 -4.35 8.35 -4.92
N TRP A 76 -4.62 7.09 -4.61
CA TRP A 76 -4.87 6.05 -5.59
C TRP A 76 -6.01 5.16 -5.12
N TYR A 77 -6.61 4.45 -6.06
CA TYR A 77 -7.70 3.53 -5.79
C TYR A 77 -7.67 2.41 -6.84
N PHE A 78 -7.24 1.23 -6.43
CA PHE A 78 -7.26 0.01 -7.24
C PHE A 78 -8.22 -0.97 -6.56
N PRO A 79 -9.50 -1.02 -6.98
CA PRO A 79 -10.52 -1.76 -6.24
C PRO A 79 -10.27 -3.28 -6.22
N THR A 80 -9.61 -3.79 -7.25
CA THR A 80 -9.34 -5.22 -7.44
C THR A 80 -7.88 -5.52 -7.15
N PHE A 81 -7.65 -6.52 -6.30
CA PHE A 81 -6.36 -7.17 -6.12
C PHE A 81 -6.29 -8.39 -7.04
N GLU A 82 -5.17 -8.56 -7.72
CA GLU A 82 -4.85 -9.75 -8.50
C GLU A 82 -3.70 -10.50 -7.81
N LYS A 83 -3.89 -11.81 -7.57
CA LYS A 83 -2.81 -12.68 -7.08
C LYS A 83 -1.74 -12.82 -8.16
N TYR A 84 -0.71 -12.01 -8.05
CA TYR A 84 0.37 -11.92 -9.05
C TYR A 84 1.47 -12.98 -8.89
N TRP A 85 1.36 -13.89 -7.91
CA TRP A 85 2.31 -14.98 -7.68
C TRP A 85 1.67 -16.36 -7.89
N GLY A 86 2.52 -17.37 -8.13
CA GLY A 86 2.12 -18.74 -8.48
C GLY A 86 2.07 -18.98 -9.99
N ALA A 87 1.71 -20.20 -10.39
CA ALA A 87 1.75 -20.65 -11.79
C ALA A 87 0.56 -20.17 -12.67
N ALA A 88 -0.31 -19.31 -12.14
CA ALA A 88 -1.50 -18.81 -12.83
C ALA A 88 -1.18 -17.62 -13.77
N CYS A 89 -1.85 -17.59 -14.93
CA CYS A 89 -1.56 -16.69 -16.04
C CYS A 89 -2.66 -15.61 -16.19
N CYS A 90 -2.33 -14.46 -16.77
CA CYS A 90 -3.31 -13.43 -17.14
C CYS A 90 -3.97 -13.76 -18.51
N ASP A 91 -4.99 -13.04 -18.97
CA ASP A 91 -5.57 -13.30 -20.29
C ASP A 91 -4.55 -12.98 -21.43
N GLY A 92 -4.39 -13.91 -22.39
CA GLY A 92 -3.47 -13.81 -23.53
C GLY A 92 -3.34 -15.14 -24.31
N PRO A 93 -2.90 -15.15 -25.59
CA PRO A 93 -2.68 -16.38 -26.37
C PRO A 93 -1.75 -17.39 -25.68
N GLU A 94 -0.72 -16.90 -24.98
CA GLU A 94 0.28 -17.64 -24.21
C GLU A 94 -0.24 -18.26 -22.89
N CYS A 95 -1.50 -17.97 -22.57
CA CYS A 95 -2.20 -18.40 -21.36
C CYS A 95 -3.37 -19.34 -21.65
N GLN A 96 -3.60 -19.74 -22.91
CA GLN A 96 -4.60 -20.76 -23.25
C GLN A 96 -4.37 -22.06 -22.45
N GLY A 97 -5.39 -22.48 -21.71
CA GLY A 97 -5.34 -23.70 -20.89
C GLY A 97 -4.70 -23.53 -19.50
N LYS A 98 -4.19 -22.34 -19.14
CA LYS A 98 -3.70 -22.06 -17.77
C LYS A 98 -4.83 -21.53 -16.89
N PRO A 99 -4.85 -21.87 -15.58
CA PRO A 99 -5.81 -21.29 -14.66
C PRO A 99 -5.60 -19.76 -14.58
N ARG A 100 -6.72 -19.03 -14.62
CA ARG A 100 -6.72 -17.58 -14.40
C ARG A 100 -6.22 -17.25 -12.99
N ARG A 101 -5.55 -16.11 -12.87
CA ARG A 101 -5.17 -15.58 -11.57
C ARG A 101 -6.41 -15.28 -10.73
N ALA A 102 -6.35 -15.66 -9.45
CA ALA A 102 -7.40 -15.32 -8.51
C ALA A 102 -7.41 -13.80 -8.28
N THR A 103 -8.61 -13.23 -8.23
CA THR A 103 -8.84 -11.82 -7.96
C THR A 103 -9.82 -11.65 -6.80
N TRP A 104 -9.68 -10.57 -6.05
CA TRP A 104 -10.60 -10.20 -4.97
C TRP A 104 -10.59 -8.69 -4.73
N PRO A 105 -11.61 -8.12 -4.09
CA PRO A 105 -11.61 -6.70 -3.74
C PRO A 105 -10.53 -6.37 -2.70
N ASN A 106 -9.75 -5.30 -2.91
CA ASN A 106 -8.90 -4.75 -1.85
C ASN A 106 -9.75 -4.33 -0.65
N TYR A 107 -9.27 -4.49 0.59
CA TYR A 107 -10.02 -4.07 1.78
C TYR A 107 -10.50 -2.61 1.72
N TYR A 108 -9.65 -1.71 1.23
CA TYR A 108 -9.98 -0.29 1.12
C TYR A 108 -11.05 0.00 0.05
N ALA A 109 -11.33 -0.93 -0.87
CA ALA A 109 -12.41 -0.79 -1.85
C ALA A 109 -13.80 -0.80 -1.19
N GLY A 110 -13.93 -1.39 0.00
CA GLY A 110 -15.14 -1.28 0.81
C GLY A 110 -15.23 -0.01 1.66
N GLN A 111 -14.21 0.86 1.61
CA GLN A 111 -14.09 2.05 2.47
C GLN A 111 -14.14 3.37 1.67
N PHE A 112 -13.84 3.29 0.36
CA PHE A 112 -13.71 4.42 -0.54
C PHE A 112 -14.31 4.07 -1.90
N ASP A 113 -14.85 5.06 -2.60
CA ASP A 113 -15.49 4.85 -3.90
C ASP A 113 -14.50 4.99 -5.06
N ASP A 114 -13.59 5.95 -4.95
CA ASP A 114 -12.52 6.23 -5.92
C ASP A 114 -11.36 7.02 -5.29
N ALA A 115 -10.36 7.39 -6.10
CA ALA A 115 -9.21 8.15 -5.63
C ALA A 115 -9.55 9.59 -5.18
N LEU A 116 -10.61 10.21 -5.70
CA LEU A 116 -11.07 11.55 -5.28
C LEU A 116 -11.80 11.48 -3.94
N ASP A 117 -12.59 10.44 -3.69
CA ASP A 117 -13.22 10.20 -2.38
C ASP A 117 -12.16 9.97 -1.29
N VAL A 118 -11.08 9.21 -1.59
CA VAL A 118 -9.92 9.08 -0.69
C VAL A 118 -9.35 10.46 -0.34
N ALA A 119 -9.12 11.33 -1.33
CA ALA A 119 -8.58 12.66 -1.11
C ALA A 119 -9.54 13.56 -0.31
N GLY A 120 -10.83 13.52 -0.63
CA GLY A 120 -11.86 14.27 0.08
C GLY A 120 -11.99 13.86 1.54
N LYS A 121 -12.00 12.54 1.83
CA LYS A 121 -12.03 12.01 3.20
C LYS A 121 -10.74 12.32 3.97
N LEU A 122 -9.57 12.26 3.31
CA LEU A 122 -8.30 12.64 3.91
C LEU A 122 -8.29 14.13 4.26
N HIS A 123 -8.60 15.02 3.33
CA HIS A 123 -8.61 16.46 3.54
C HIS A 123 -9.52 16.86 4.72
N LYS A 124 -10.73 16.31 4.78
CA LYS A 124 -11.69 16.55 5.88
C LYS A 124 -11.14 16.18 7.26
N LYS A 125 -10.23 15.21 7.35
CA LYS A 125 -9.70 14.67 8.62
C LYS A 125 -8.21 14.95 8.83
N GLU A 126 -7.53 15.62 7.90
CA GLU A 126 -6.07 15.73 7.84
C GLU A 126 -5.47 16.23 9.16
N ARG A 127 -6.00 17.34 9.68
CA ARG A 127 -5.53 17.91 10.95
C ARG A 127 -5.59 16.90 12.10
N LYS A 128 -6.68 16.16 12.21
CA LYS A 128 -6.87 15.14 13.25
C LYS A 128 -5.91 13.97 13.04
N LEU A 129 -5.81 13.44 11.81
CA LEU A 129 -4.92 12.33 11.49
C LEU A 129 -3.45 12.69 11.72
N ARG A 130 -3.01 13.87 11.26
CA ARG A 130 -1.66 14.39 11.49
C ARG A 130 -1.38 14.53 12.99
N ALA A 131 -2.30 15.12 13.76
CA ALA A 131 -2.12 15.25 15.20
C ALA A 131 -1.98 13.88 15.89
N MET A 132 -2.78 12.89 15.50
CA MET A 132 -2.66 11.53 16.01
C MET A 132 -1.30 10.89 15.66
N SER A 133 -0.84 11.03 14.42
CA SER A 133 0.47 10.55 13.99
C SER A 133 1.61 11.22 14.74
N MET A 134 1.53 12.54 14.95
CA MET A 134 2.55 13.29 15.69
C MET A 134 2.59 12.89 17.15
N ARG A 135 1.46 12.67 17.82
CA ARG A 135 1.46 12.16 19.20
C ARG A 135 2.16 10.80 19.31
N PHE A 136 1.93 9.90 18.35
CA PHE A 136 2.61 8.61 18.33
C PHE A 136 4.12 8.79 18.12
N HIS A 137 4.50 9.60 17.14
CA HIS A 137 5.89 9.97 16.90
C HIS A 137 6.55 10.53 18.15
N ASP A 138 5.97 11.58 18.75
CA ASP A 138 6.54 12.27 19.90
C ASP A 138 6.64 11.34 21.10
N ALA A 139 5.66 10.46 21.33
CA ALA A 139 5.74 9.46 22.41
C ALA A 139 6.93 8.50 22.25
N LEU A 140 7.26 8.09 21.02
CA LEU A 140 8.41 7.23 20.75
C LEU A 140 9.73 8.01 20.85
N PHE A 141 9.82 9.14 20.15
CA PHE A 141 11.06 9.90 19.97
C PHE A 141 11.42 10.82 21.15
N SER A 142 10.49 11.07 22.08
CA SER A 142 10.81 11.73 23.36
C SER A 142 11.29 10.77 24.45
N SER A 143 11.39 9.46 24.16
CA SER A 143 11.92 8.49 25.10
C SER A 143 13.42 8.68 25.34
N THR A 144 13.94 8.08 26.42
CA THR A 144 15.35 8.12 26.78
C THR A 144 16.19 7.05 26.07
N LEU A 145 15.63 6.37 25.06
CA LEU A 145 16.36 5.36 24.30
C LEU A 145 17.44 6.02 23.42
N PRO A 146 18.58 5.35 23.19
CA PRO A 146 19.57 5.85 22.25
C PRO A 146 18.98 6.03 20.84
N SER A 147 19.45 7.04 20.11
CA SER A 147 18.92 7.38 18.78
C SER A 147 18.98 6.22 17.78
N TYR A 148 20.03 5.40 17.82
CA TYR A 148 20.16 4.22 16.96
C TYR A 148 19.11 3.13 17.29
N VAL A 149 18.65 3.05 18.54
CA VAL A 149 17.55 2.14 18.92
C VAL A 149 16.24 2.69 18.36
N LEU A 150 15.99 4.00 18.51
CA LEU A 150 14.80 4.66 17.96
C LEU A 150 14.70 4.52 16.45
N ASP A 151 15.81 4.70 15.75
CA ASP A 151 15.89 4.50 14.29
C ASP A 151 15.60 3.03 13.92
N ALA A 152 16.24 2.08 14.59
CA ALA A 152 16.02 0.65 14.34
C ALA A 152 14.55 0.23 14.56
N VAL A 153 13.92 0.62 15.67
CA VAL A 153 12.53 0.20 15.96
C VAL A 153 11.52 0.92 15.04
N SER A 154 11.72 2.22 14.78
CA SER A 154 10.78 3.00 13.96
C SER A 154 10.85 2.66 12.47
N SER A 155 12.04 2.33 11.95
CA SER A 155 12.21 1.89 10.56
C SER A 155 11.55 0.53 10.30
N GLN A 156 11.69 -0.42 11.22
CA GLN A 156 11.07 -1.74 11.10
C GLN A 156 9.53 -1.67 11.20
N MET A 157 9.00 -0.77 12.02
CA MET A 157 7.55 -0.51 12.09
C MET A 157 6.95 -0.09 10.74
N ALA A 158 7.72 0.56 9.87
CA ALA A 158 7.24 1.00 8.56
C ALA A 158 6.86 -0.16 7.64
N ILE A 159 7.43 -1.36 7.85
CA ILE A 159 7.15 -2.58 7.07
C ILE A 159 5.65 -2.91 7.06
N LEU A 160 4.93 -2.62 8.15
CA LEU A 160 3.48 -2.84 8.25
C LEU A 160 2.65 -2.03 7.24
N LYS A 161 3.27 -1.06 6.55
CA LYS A 161 2.64 -0.21 5.54
C LYS A 161 3.25 -0.36 4.14
N THR A 162 4.09 -1.38 3.92
CA THR A 162 4.71 -1.67 2.63
C THR A 162 3.97 -2.79 1.90
N ALA A 163 4.42 -3.10 0.67
CA ALA A 163 3.94 -4.22 -0.12
C ALA A 163 4.22 -5.61 0.50
N THR A 164 4.97 -5.67 1.62
CA THR A 164 5.16 -6.91 2.39
C THR A 164 3.87 -7.39 3.05
N CYS A 165 2.93 -6.47 3.29
CA CYS A 165 1.68 -6.77 3.96
C CYS A 165 0.49 -6.61 3.02
N LEU A 166 -0.51 -7.46 3.20
CA LEU A 166 -1.80 -7.40 2.55
C LEU A 166 -2.90 -7.31 3.62
N ARG A 167 -3.98 -6.60 3.27
CA ARG A 167 -5.23 -6.66 4.03
C ARG A 167 -6.30 -7.25 3.14
N LEU A 168 -6.74 -8.46 3.50
CA LEU A 168 -7.71 -9.23 2.73
C LEU A 168 -9.09 -8.54 2.76
N SER A 169 -9.99 -8.95 1.85
CA SER A 169 -11.30 -8.31 1.69
C SER A 169 -12.13 -8.29 2.98
N ASP A 170 -12.00 -9.31 3.83
CA ASP A 170 -12.65 -9.43 5.14
C ASP A 170 -11.98 -8.56 6.23
N GLY A 171 -10.87 -7.91 5.91
CA GLY A 171 -10.07 -7.09 6.82
C GLY A 171 -8.97 -7.85 7.56
N SER A 172 -8.84 -9.16 7.34
CA SER A 172 -7.81 -9.99 7.92
C SER A 172 -6.42 -9.64 7.39
N PHE A 173 -5.41 -9.79 8.24
CA PHE A 173 -4.03 -9.45 7.91
C PHE A 173 -3.33 -10.66 7.28
N TYR A 174 -2.56 -10.39 6.23
CA TYR A 174 -1.71 -11.37 5.57
C TYR A 174 -0.38 -10.72 5.23
N GLY A 175 0.70 -11.49 5.15
CA GLY A 175 1.99 -10.93 4.77
C GLY A 175 2.89 -11.93 4.07
N PHE A 176 3.87 -11.41 3.35
CA PHE A 176 5.01 -12.15 2.84
C PHE A 176 6.12 -12.21 3.89
N GLU A 177 7.11 -13.08 3.71
CA GLU A 177 8.33 -13.03 4.54
C GLU A 177 9.17 -11.79 4.23
N GLY A 178 9.12 -11.32 2.99
CA GLY A 178 9.75 -10.09 2.53
C GLY A 178 9.28 -9.68 1.14
N CYS A 179 10.01 -8.78 0.49
CA CYS A 179 9.72 -8.33 -0.87
C CYS A 179 10.99 -8.15 -1.71
N THR A 180 10.85 -8.36 -3.01
CA THR A 180 11.75 -7.86 -4.05
C THR A 180 11.20 -6.55 -4.61
N PRO A 181 11.92 -5.86 -5.52
CA PRO A 181 11.40 -4.64 -6.16
C PRO A 181 10.09 -4.84 -6.94
N THR A 182 9.75 -6.07 -7.33
CA THR A 182 8.60 -6.35 -8.21
C THR A 182 7.61 -7.37 -7.66
N ALA A 183 7.91 -8.07 -6.57
CA ALA A 183 7.03 -9.09 -6.01
C ALA A 183 7.28 -9.35 -4.51
N GLY A 184 6.28 -9.87 -3.81
CA GLY A 184 6.48 -10.52 -2.52
C GLY A 184 7.48 -11.68 -2.64
N CYS A 185 8.36 -11.81 -1.65
CA CYS A 185 9.29 -12.93 -1.53
C CYS A 185 8.74 -13.91 -0.49
N CYS A 186 8.66 -15.19 -0.87
CA CYS A 186 8.14 -16.27 -0.03
C CYS A 186 6.70 -15.98 0.42
N ASP A 187 5.75 -16.42 -0.40
CA ASP A 187 4.33 -16.16 -0.19
C ASP A 187 3.75 -16.87 1.02
N GLY A 188 2.80 -16.22 1.69
CA GLY A 188 2.15 -16.75 2.88
C GLY A 188 2.61 -16.04 4.13
N SER A 189 1.67 -15.84 5.07
CA SER A 189 1.98 -15.51 6.45
C SER A 189 2.71 -16.70 7.08
N CYS A 190 3.98 -16.87 6.74
CA CYS A 190 4.82 -17.98 7.20
C CYS A 190 4.85 -17.99 8.72
N THR A 191 4.36 -19.08 9.31
CA THR A 191 4.07 -19.14 10.76
C THR A 191 5.32 -18.93 11.59
N HIS A 192 6.45 -19.48 11.15
CA HIS A 192 7.78 -19.26 11.73
C HIS A 192 8.19 -17.78 11.67
N VAL A 193 8.16 -17.14 10.49
CA VAL A 193 8.69 -15.77 10.33
C VAL A 193 7.83 -14.77 11.09
N TRP A 194 6.52 -14.86 10.89
CA TRP A 194 5.56 -14.01 11.57
C TRP A 194 5.44 -14.33 13.06
N ASN A 195 6.05 -15.42 13.56
CA ASN A 195 6.18 -15.66 15.00
C ASN A 195 7.01 -14.59 15.71
N TYR A 196 8.08 -14.13 15.06
CA TYR A 196 9.09 -13.28 15.68
C TYR A 196 8.76 -11.79 15.65
N GLN A 197 7.88 -11.35 14.76
CA GLN A 197 7.47 -9.95 14.76
C GLN A 197 6.71 -9.59 16.05
N GLN A 198 6.98 -8.40 16.58
CA GLN A 198 6.32 -7.89 17.78
C GLN A 198 5.58 -6.58 17.54
N ALA A 199 5.75 -5.92 16.39
CA ALA A 199 5.12 -4.61 16.17
C ALA A 199 3.58 -4.72 16.06
N LEU A 200 3.07 -5.76 15.41
CA LEU A 200 1.65 -5.91 15.12
C LEU A 200 0.76 -6.07 16.38
N PRO A 201 1.07 -6.94 17.36
CA PRO A 201 0.24 -7.08 18.58
C PRO A 201 0.13 -5.79 19.39
N PHE A 202 1.20 -4.99 19.49
CA PHE A 202 1.19 -3.77 20.31
C PHE A 202 0.61 -2.56 19.59
N LEU A 203 0.74 -2.47 18.26
CA LEU A 203 0.25 -1.33 17.49
C LEU A 203 -1.14 -1.56 16.88
N PHE A 204 -1.41 -2.79 16.44
CA PHE A 204 -2.64 -3.17 15.76
C PHE A 204 -3.11 -4.57 16.21
N PRO A 205 -3.46 -4.76 17.49
CA PRO A 205 -3.81 -6.07 18.06
C PRO A 205 -4.95 -6.78 17.32
N GLY A 206 -5.91 -6.04 16.77
CA GLY A 206 -6.97 -6.61 15.94
C GLY A 206 -6.46 -7.27 14.65
N LEU A 207 -5.37 -6.76 14.06
CA LEU A 207 -4.75 -7.33 12.87
C LEU A 207 -3.90 -8.57 13.21
N GLU A 208 -3.18 -8.55 14.34
CA GLU A 208 -2.47 -9.75 14.82
C GLU A 208 -3.44 -10.91 15.07
N ARG A 209 -4.54 -10.63 15.78
CA ARG A 209 -5.56 -11.65 16.06
C ARG A 209 -6.26 -12.15 14.81
N SER A 210 -6.45 -11.32 13.79
CA SER A 210 -7.07 -11.76 12.54
C SER A 210 -6.16 -12.71 11.76
N MET A 211 -4.84 -12.43 11.67
CA MET A 211 -3.87 -13.37 11.09
C MET A 211 -3.92 -14.74 11.78
N ARG A 212 -3.96 -14.75 13.12
CA ARG A 212 -4.08 -15.99 13.88
C ARG A 212 -5.41 -16.70 13.62
N SER A 213 -6.52 -15.96 13.59
CA SER A 213 -7.86 -16.53 13.38
C SER A 213 -7.97 -17.23 12.02
N ILE A 214 -7.39 -16.64 10.96
CA ILE A 214 -7.38 -17.26 9.64
C ILE A 214 -6.42 -18.45 9.57
N ASP A 215 -5.30 -18.45 10.31
CA ASP A 215 -4.41 -19.62 10.41
C ASP A 215 -5.13 -20.82 11.05
N TYR A 216 -5.74 -20.65 12.23
CA TYR A 216 -6.43 -21.77 12.89
C TYR A 216 -7.65 -22.27 12.13
N LYS A 217 -8.30 -21.39 11.35
CA LYS A 217 -9.48 -21.75 10.57
C LYS A 217 -9.15 -22.43 9.24
N HIS A 218 -8.11 -21.96 8.55
CA HIS A 218 -7.82 -22.35 7.16
C HIS A 218 -6.48 -23.09 6.97
N ASN A 219 -5.56 -22.97 7.92
CA ASN A 219 -4.17 -23.44 7.79
C ASN A 219 -3.81 -24.56 8.78
N MET A 220 -4.68 -24.88 9.75
CA MET A 220 -4.51 -26.03 10.64
C MET A 220 -5.14 -27.28 10.02
N ARG A 221 -4.38 -28.37 9.97
CA ARG A 221 -4.85 -29.67 9.47
C ARG A 221 -5.62 -30.44 10.54
N ASP A 222 -6.37 -31.45 10.12
CA ASP A 222 -7.17 -32.32 10.99
C ASP A 222 -6.33 -33.09 12.03
N ASP A 223 -5.03 -33.30 11.75
CA ASP A 223 -4.07 -33.90 12.68
C ASP A 223 -3.56 -32.93 13.76
N GLY A 224 -4.02 -31.67 13.74
CA GLY A 224 -3.61 -30.60 14.64
C GLY A 224 -2.31 -29.91 14.22
N GLY A 225 -1.69 -30.32 13.11
CA GLY A 225 -0.49 -29.68 12.57
C GLY A 225 -0.82 -28.33 11.93
N MET A 226 -0.12 -27.27 12.35
CA MET A 226 -0.21 -25.97 11.70
C MET A 226 0.67 -25.95 10.45
N CYS A 227 0.09 -25.70 9.28
CA CYS A 227 0.86 -25.66 8.05
C CYS A 227 1.81 -24.45 8.02
N PHE A 228 2.93 -24.65 7.32
CA PHE A 228 4.02 -23.68 7.26
C PHE A 228 3.59 -22.27 6.81
N ARG A 229 2.60 -22.19 5.91
CA ARG A 229 2.16 -20.97 5.21
C ARG A 229 0.68 -21.07 4.84
N LEU A 230 -0.09 -20.08 5.27
CA LEU A 230 -1.46 -19.88 4.81
C LEU A 230 -1.49 -19.61 3.31
N GLN A 231 -2.33 -20.36 2.59
CA GLN A 231 -2.51 -20.19 1.16
C GLN A 231 -3.60 -19.16 0.83
N LEU A 232 -3.46 -18.48 -0.30
CA LEU A 232 -4.51 -17.62 -0.87
C LEU A 232 -5.00 -18.16 -2.21
N PRO A 233 -6.32 -18.09 -2.50
CA PRO A 233 -7.42 -17.64 -1.61
C PRO A 233 -7.57 -18.46 -0.32
N LEU A 234 -8.19 -17.91 0.73
CA LEU A 234 -8.18 -18.51 2.10
C LEU A 234 -8.66 -19.97 2.15
N ASP A 235 -9.54 -20.40 1.26
CA ASP A 235 -10.03 -21.79 1.20
C ASP A 235 -9.20 -22.70 0.29
N SER A 236 -8.01 -22.24 -0.14
CA SER A 236 -7.08 -23.07 -0.88
C SER A 236 -6.55 -24.20 0.01
N PRO A 237 -6.29 -25.39 -0.56
CA PRO A 237 -5.73 -26.49 0.21
C PRO A 237 -4.44 -26.06 0.94
N PRO A 238 -4.30 -26.43 2.22
CA PRO A 238 -3.09 -26.12 2.96
C PRO A 238 -1.90 -26.85 2.33
N ASN A 239 -0.71 -26.27 2.45
CA ASN A 239 0.50 -26.91 1.93
C ASN A 239 0.82 -28.21 2.71
N GLU A 240 1.49 -29.14 2.04
CA GLU A 240 1.88 -30.45 2.62
C GLU A 240 3.21 -30.42 3.37
N PHE A 241 3.82 -29.24 3.55
CA PHE A 241 5.06 -29.11 4.29
C PHE A 241 4.83 -29.40 5.79
N HIS A 242 5.87 -29.85 6.47
CA HIS A 242 5.79 -30.12 7.90
C HIS A 242 5.57 -28.83 8.70
N ALA A 243 4.95 -28.94 9.86
CA ALA A 243 4.78 -27.80 10.74
C ALA A 243 6.16 -27.34 11.26
N CYS A 244 6.44 -26.04 11.19
CA CYS A 244 7.60 -25.47 11.87
C CYS A 244 7.32 -25.45 13.38
N ALA A 245 8.15 -26.13 14.16
CA ALA A 245 7.94 -26.30 15.60
C ALA A 245 7.81 -24.96 16.33
N ASP A 246 8.63 -23.98 15.99
CA ASP A 246 8.59 -22.65 16.58
C ASP A 246 7.38 -21.82 16.13
N GLY A 247 6.96 -21.94 14.88
CA GLY A 247 5.71 -21.33 14.38
C GLY A 247 4.48 -21.88 15.10
N GLN A 248 4.37 -23.20 15.21
CA GLN A 248 3.24 -23.87 15.88
C GLN A 248 3.19 -23.58 17.38
N MET A 249 4.30 -23.77 18.10
CA MET A 249 4.36 -23.47 19.53
C MET A 249 4.24 -21.96 19.79
N GLY A 250 4.76 -21.15 18.88
CA GLY A 250 4.57 -19.70 18.84
C GLY A 250 3.10 -19.30 18.77
N GLY A 251 2.28 -19.99 17.96
CA GLY A 251 0.83 -19.79 17.92
C GLY A 251 0.14 -19.96 19.27
N VAL A 252 0.57 -20.96 20.06
CA VAL A 252 0.07 -21.19 21.43
C VAL A 252 0.47 -20.03 22.35
N ILE A 253 1.75 -19.61 22.31
CA ILE A 253 2.25 -18.49 23.13
C ILE A 253 1.51 -17.19 22.78
N LYS A 254 1.31 -16.91 21.48
CA LYS A 254 0.58 -15.73 21.00
C LYS A 254 -0.89 -15.73 21.45
N THR A 255 -1.50 -16.90 21.57
CA THR A 255 -2.87 -17.02 22.10
C THR A 255 -2.97 -16.58 23.56
N TYR A 256 -1.91 -16.80 24.34
CA TYR A 256 -1.83 -16.31 25.72
C TYR A 256 -1.42 -14.82 25.80
N ARG A 257 -0.65 -14.33 24.83
CA ARG A 257 -0.20 -12.92 24.76
C ARG A 257 -1.33 -11.93 24.42
N ASP A 258 -2.22 -12.29 23.48
CA ASP A 258 -3.13 -11.37 22.77
C ASP A 258 -4.62 -11.47 23.14
#